data_AF-A0AAW0ZDC9-F1
#
_entry.id   AF-A0AAW0ZDC9-F1
#
_cell.length_a   1.000
_cell.length_b   1.000
_cell.length_c   1.000
_cell.angle_alpha   90.00
_cell.angle_beta   90.00
_cell.angle_gamma   90.00
#
_symmetry.space_group_name_H-M   'P 1'
#
loop_
_entity.id
_entity.type
_entity.pdbx_description
1 polymer ?
#
loop_
_entity_poly.entity_id
_entity_poly.type
_entity_poly.pdbx_seq_one_letter_code
_entity_poly.pdbx_strand_id
1 'polypeptide(L)'
;MPENTELYDSSDKTKENVQELNTPNDVNLKIRNLRGIEGNGIMVETEDKDNIEALLASEKHKRAGLSVGFPQNINPRVIIYDVPVMDDRLMKAIIDQNTNEEEGQKIQQQIKISFKAGAKYKNSHSIVLDASKEVRDIILKKSRLFIGWISCNMVAISKTISQ
;
A
#
# COMPACT_ATOMS: atom_id res chain seq x y z
N MET A 1 -17.67 10.48 -22.38
CA MET A 1 -19.12 10.54 -22.14
C MET A 1 -19.34 10.12 -20.69
N PRO A 2 -19.92 10.95 -19.80
CA PRO A 2 -20.13 10.58 -18.40
C PRO A 2 -21.60 10.24 -18.18
N GLU A 3 -21.96 8.96 -18.07
CA GLU A 3 -23.36 8.54 -17.85
C GLU A 3 -23.60 7.74 -16.57
N ASN A 4 -22.59 7.51 -15.72
CA ASN A 4 -22.72 6.65 -14.53
C ASN A 4 -22.33 7.29 -13.19
N THR A 5 -22.16 8.62 -13.14
CA THR A 5 -21.59 9.29 -11.95
C THR A 5 -22.47 9.20 -10.69
N GLU A 6 -23.79 9.05 -10.82
CA GLU A 6 -24.71 8.96 -9.67
C GLU A 6 -24.88 7.54 -9.09
N LEU A 7 -24.49 6.51 -9.86
CA LEU A 7 -24.61 5.10 -9.46
C LEU A 7 -23.47 4.64 -8.54
N TYR A 8 -22.33 5.33 -8.59
CA TYR A 8 -21.12 4.99 -7.82
C TYR A 8 -20.60 6.18 -7.03
N ASP A 9 -21.50 7.04 -6.56
CA ASP A 9 -21.19 8.23 -5.78
C ASP A 9 -20.77 7.90 -4.32
N SER A 10 -21.03 6.67 -3.87
CA SER A 10 -20.73 6.17 -2.53
C SER A 10 -20.48 4.66 -2.54
N SER A 11 -19.73 4.14 -1.56
CA SER A 11 -19.48 2.70 -1.40
C SER A 11 -20.77 1.90 -1.15
N ASP A 12 -21.76 2.50 -0.49
CA ASP A 12 -23.05 1.86 -0.20
C ASP A 12 -23.90 1.68 -1.46
N LYS A 13 -24.05 2.71 -2.29
CA LYS A 13 -24.73 2.58 -3.59
C LYS A 13 -23.99 1.66 -4.56
N THR A 14 -22.66 1.68 -4.52
CA THR A 14 -21.86 0.71 -5.27
C THR A 14 -22.16 -0.72 -4.80
N LYS A 15 -22.50 -0.91 -3.52
CA LYS A 15 -22.75 -2.23 -2.93
C LYS A 15 -24.10 -2.75 -3.34
N GLU A 16 -25.12 -1.91 -3.28
CA GLU A 16 -26.44 -2.20 -3.81
C GLU A 16 -26.33 -2.59 -5.29
N ASN A 17 -25.63 -1.80 -6.11
CA ASN A 17 -25.44 -2.12 -7.53
C ASN A 17 -24.69 -3.44 -7.76
N VAL A 18 -23.63 -3.74 -7.00
CA VAL A 18 -22.92 -5.02 -7.11
C VAL A 18 -23.79 -6.20 -6.68
N GLN A 19 -24.63 -6.03 -5.66
CA GLN A 19 -25.57 -7.04 -5.18
C GLN A 19 -26.72 -7.27 -6.18
N GLU A 20 -27.23 -6.22 -6.83
CA GLU A 20 -28.25 -6.33 -7.88
C GLU A 20 -27.72 -6.96 -9.17
N LEU A 21 -26.48 -6.64 -9.56
CA LEU A 21 -25.84 -7.22 -10.74
C LEU A 21 -25.48 -8.71 -10.57
N ASN A 22 -25.33 -9.16 -9.33
CA ASN A 22 -24.90 -10.50 -8.99
C ASN A 22 -25.81 -11.09 -7.92
N THR A 23 -26.89 -11.75 -8.32
CA THR A 23 -27.65 -12.60 -7.40
C THR A 23 -26.75 -13.77 -6.97
N PRO A 24 -26.31 -13.87 -5.69
CA PRO A 24 -25.34 -14.89 -5.29
C PRO A 24 -25.84 -16.33 -5.53
N ASN A 25 -27.17 -16.51 -5.51
CA ASN A 25 -27.85 -17.78 -5.79
C ASN A 25 -27.80 -18.18 -7.27
N ASP A 26 -27.71 -17.23 -8.20
CA ASP A 26 -27.68 -17.51 -9.64
C ASP A 26 -26.26 -17.85 -10.13
N VAL A 27 -25.24 -17.44 -9.37
CA VAL A 27 -23.81 -17.62 -9.71
C VAL A 27 -23.02 -18.43 -8.67
N ASN A 28 -23.71 -19.03 -7.69
CA ASN A 28 -23.13 -19.83 -6.60
C ASN A 28 -21.94 -19.13 -5.88
N LEU A 29 -22.04 -17.80 -5.73
CA LEU A 29 -20.98 -16.99 -5.12
C LEU A 29 -21.03 -17.13 -3.60
N LYS A 30 -20.08 -17.87 -3.03
CA LYS A 30 -19.90 -17.95 -1.58
C LYS A 30 -19.11 -16.75 -1.09
N ILE A 31 -19.83 -15.67 -0.79
CA ILE A 31 -19.27 -14.43 -0.26
C ILE A 31 -19.13 -14.57 1.26
N ARG A 32 -17.90 -14.43 1.75
CA ARG A 32 -17.58 -14.43 3.19
C ARG A 32 -17.80 -13.05 3.81
N ASN A 33 -17.40 -12.00 3.10
CA ASN A 33 -17.48 -10.64 3.62
C ASN A 33 -17.56 -9.61 2.49
N LEU A 34 -18.24 -8.49 2.77
CA LEU A 34 -18.38 -7.34 1.87
C LEU A 34 -18.21 -6.06 2.68
N ARG A 35 -17.19 -5.26 2.34
CA ARG A 35 -16.95 -3.96 2.96
C ARG A 35 -16.62 -2.88 1.94
N GLY A 36 -17.05 -1.66 2.22
CA GLY A 36 -16.67 -0.48 1.43
C GLY A 36 -15.18 -0.16 1.59
N ILE A 37 -14.58 0.36 0.53
CA ILE A 37 -13.23 0.93 0.53
C ILE A 37 -13.25 2.36 -0.03
N GLU A 38 -12.16 3.10 0.21
CA GLU A 38 -11.98 4.47 -0.28
C GLU A 38 -12.17 4.56 -1.81
N GLY A 39 -12.68 5.68 -2.30
CA GLY A 39 -12.97 5.88 -3.72
C GLY A 39 -14.20 5.14 -4.21
N ASN A 40 -15.21 4.98 -3.36
CA ASN A 40 -16.49 4.33 -3.66
C ASN A 40 -16.36 2.86 -4.10
N GLY A 41 -15.23 2.22 -3.78
CA GLY A 41 -15.00 0.81 -4.11
C GLY A 41 -15.57 -0.15 -3.07
N ILE A 42 -15.53 -1.44 -3.40
CA ILE A 42 -15.93 -2.54 -2.51
C ILE A 42 -14.89 -3.63 -2.52
N MET A 43 -14.58 -4.12 -1.33
CA MET A 43 -13.80 -5.34 -1.14
C MET A 43 -14.74 -6.52 -0.93
N VAL A 44 -14.61 -7.51 -1.80
CA VAL A 44 -15.35 -8.78 -1.73
C VAL A 44 -14.39 -9.86 -1.29
N GLU A 45 -14.72 -10.55 -0.20
CA GLU A 45 -14.02 -11.75 0.24
C GLU A 45 -14.88 -12.97 -0.10
N THR A 46 -14.32 -13.94 -0.82
CA THR A 46 -14.99 -15.20 -1.16
C THR A 46 -14.33 -16.37 -0.42
N GLU A 47 -15.06 -17.48 -0.27
CA GLU A 47 -14.56 -18.70 0.37
C GLU A 47 -13.59 -19.47 -0.53
N ASP A 48 -13.88 -19.52 -1.83
CA ASP A 48 -13.16 -20.32 -2.82
C ASP A 48 -12.47 -19.41 -3.86
N LYS A 49 -11.33 -19.87 -4.41
CA LYS A 49 -10.58 -19.15 -5.47
C LYS A 49 -11.35 -19.08 -6.78
N ASP A 50 -12.11 -20.11 -7.11
CA ASP A 50 -12.91 -20.17 -8.35
C ASP A 50 -13.94 -19.04 -8.41
N ASN A 51 -14.49 -18.63 -7.26
CA ASN A 51 -15.41 -17.49 -7.15
C ASN A 51 -14.70 -16.15 -7.40
N ILE A 52 -13.43 -16.03 -7.04
CA ILE A 52 -12.61 -14.83 -7.35
C ILE A 52 -12.40 -14.73 -8.85
N GLU A 53 -12.07 -15.85 -9.50
CA GLU A 53 -11.85 -15.89 -10.95
C GLU A 53 -13.13 -15.57 -11.72
N ALA A 54 -14.29 -16.09 -11.28
CA ALA A 54 -15.59 -15.74 -11.85
C ALA A 54 -15.89 -14.23 -11.76
N LEU A 55 -15.58 -13.59 -10.63
CA LEU A 55 -15.75 -12.15 -10.45
C LEU A 55 -14.79 -11.33 -11.34
N LEU A 56 -13.55 -11.78 -11.53
CA LEU A 56 -12.57 -11.14 -12.40
C LEU A 56 -12.94 -11.27 -13.89
N ALA A 57 -13.49 -12.41 -14.29
CA ALA A 57 -13.85 -12.71 -15.67
C ALA A 57 -15.21 -12.12 -16.09
N SER A 58 -16.03 -11.68 -15.15
CA SER A 58 -17.39 -11.22 -15.43
C SER A 58 -17.42 -9.94 -16.26
N GLU A 59 -17.94 -10.04 -17.48
CA GLU A 59 -18.20 -8.89 -18.34
C GLU A 59 -19.30 -7.98 -17.80
N LYS A 60 -20.18 -8.47 -16.92
CA LYS A 60 -21.29 -7.68 -16.36
C LYS A 60 -20.76 -6.48 -15.57
N HIS A 61 -19.71 -6.68 -14.78
CA HIS A 61 -19.07 -5.61 -14.01
C HIS A 61 -18.41 -4.57 -14.93
N LYS A 62 -17.71 -5.02 -15.97
CA LYS A 62 -17.10 -4.13 -16.97
C LYS A 62 -18.15 -3.29 -17.70
N ARG A 63 -19.28 -3.90 -18.10
CA ARG A 63 -20.40 -3.22 -18.75
C ARG A 63 -21.09 -2.23 -17.82
N ALA A 64 -21.12 -2.50 -16.52
CA ALA A 64 -21.62 -1.58 -15.50
C ALA A 64 -20.63 -0.43 -15.19
N GLY A 65 -19.41 -0.44 -15.77
CA GLY A 65 -18.38 0.57 -15.50
C GLY A 65 -17.54 0.28 -14.25
N LEU A 66 -17.66 -0.91 -13.66
CA LEU A 66 -16.88 -1.33 -12.50
C LEU A 66 -15.58 -2.02 -12.95
N SER A 67 -14.49 -1.69 -12.28
CA SER A 67 -13.22 -2.39 -12.42
C SER A 67 -13.06 -3.40 -11.30
N VAL A 68 -12.90 -4.67 -11.64
CA VAL A 68 -12.65 -5.75 -10.68
C VAL A 68 -11.19 -6.13 -10.76
N GLY A 69 -10.52 -6.21 -9.62
CA GLY A 69 -9.10 -6.54 -9.55
C GLY A 69 -8.71 -6.96 -8.14
N PHE A 70 -7.52 -7.53 -8.00
CA PHE A 70 -6.96 -7.80 -6.69
C PHE A 70 -6.59 -6.48 -5.99
N PRO A 71 -6.76 -6.39 -4.66
CA PRO A 71 -6.24 -5.27 -3.91
C PRO A 71 -4.74 -5.14 -4.17
N GLN A 72 -4.29 -3.92 -4.47
CA GLN A 72 -2.87 -3.68 -4.65
C GLN A 72 -2.14 -3.90 -3.32
N ASN A 73 -1.11 -4.74 -3.33
CA ASN A 73 -0.17 -4.83 -2.21
C ASN A 73 0.62 -3.52 -2.15
N ILE A 74 0.17 -2.62 -1.28
CA ILE A 74 0.90 -1.38 -0.98
C ILE A 74 2.05 -1.76 -0.05
N ASN A 75 3.28 -1.59 -0.53
CA ASN A 75 4.46 -1.76 0.32
C ASN A 75 4.37 -0.81 1.53
N PRO A 76 4.65 -1.30 2.74
CA PRO A 76 4.75 -0.44 3.91
C PRO A 76 5.72 0.73 3.70
N ARG A 77 5.35 1.90 4.25
CA ARG A 77 6.18 3.11 4.17
C ARG A 77 6.87 3.40 5.49
N VAL A 78 8.11 3.84 5.43
CA VAL A 78 8.92 4.29 6.57
C VAL A 78 9.45 5.69 6.29
N ILE A 79 9.29 6.61 7.25
CA ILE A 79 9.94 7.93 7.20
C ILE A 79 11.23 7.86 8.00
N ILE A 80 12.32 8.33 7.41
CA ILE A 80 13.55 8.64 8.11
C ILE A 80 13.64 10.16 8.23
N TYR A 81 13.75 10.65 9.45
CA TYR A 81 13.90 12.07 9.77
C TYR A 81 15.38 12.45 9.88
N ASP A 82 15.66 13.74 9.67
CA ASP A 82 16.96 14.35 9.89
C ASP A 82 18.12 13.82 9.03
N VAL A 83 17.83 13.40 7.79
CA VAL A 83 18.84 12.90 6.85
C VAL A 83 19.73 14.05 6.34
N PRO A 84 21.06 14.02 6.55
CA PRO A 84 21.94 15.15 6.24
C PRO A 84 22.24 15.36 4.76
N VAL A 85 22.44 14.28 4.01
CA VAL A 85 22.78 14.32 2.59
C VAL A 85 22.04 13.19 1.88
N MET A 86 21.39 13.54 0.77
CA MET A 86 20.68 12.60 -0.09
C MET A 86 21.42 12.50 -1.41
N ASP A 87 22.51 11.75 -1.41
CA ASP A 87 23.30 11.39 -2.59
C ASP A 87 23.20 9.88 -2.86
N ASP A 88 23.84 9.41 -3.94
CA ASP A 88 23.85 8.01 -4.32
C ASP A 88 24.55 7.11 -3.27
N ARG A 89 25.21 7.70 -2.28
CA ARG A 89 25.94 7.00 -1.21
C ARG A 89 25.09 6.82 0.04
N LEU A 90 23.96 7.50 0.16
CA LEU A 90 23.06 7.40 1.31
C LEU A 90 22.65 5.95 1.61
N MET A 91 22.17 5.22 0.60
CA MET A 91 21.76 3.82 0.77
C MET A 91 22.91 2.94 1.21
N LYS A 92 24.10 3.17 0.65
CA LYS A 92 25.32 2.47 1.04
C LYS A 92 25.69 2.78 2.50
N ALA A 93 25.64 4.03 2.92
CA ALA A 93 25.90 4.41 4.31
C ALA A 93 24.90 3.78 5.28
N ILE A 94 23.62 3.74 4.92
CA ILE A 94 22.58 3.06 5.71
C ILE A 94 22.90 1.58 5.86
N ILE A 95 23.23 0.89 4.77
CA ILE A 95 23.57 -0.53 4.79
C ILE A 95 24.84 -0.77 5.61
N ASP A 96 25.93 -0.10 5.28
CA ASP A 96 27.26 -0.34 5.87
C ASP A 96 27.29 -0.04 7.38
N GLN A 97 26.55 0.97 7.86
CA GLN A 97 26.59 1.39 9.26
C GLN A 97 25.53 0.74 10.16
N ASN A 98 24.47 0.16 9.60
CA ASN A 98 23.31 -0.26 10.40
C ASN A 98 22.96 -1.74 10.23
N THR A 99 23.49 -2.41 9.22
CA THR A 99 23.03 -3.76 8.83
C THR A 99 24.21 -4.70 8.70
N ASN A 100 23.96 -5.99 8.93
CA ASN A 100 24.90 -7.04 8.53
C ASN A 100 24.77 -7.32 7.03
N GLU A 101 25.65 -8.15 6.47
CA GLU A 101 25.70 -8.41 5.03
C GLU A 101 24.37 -8.98 4.48
N GLU A 102 23.72 -9.90 5.21
CA GLU A 102 22.44 -10.48 4.80
C GLU A 102 21.28 -9.46 4.83
N GLU A 103 21.19 -8.67 5.90
CA GLU A 103 20.20 -7.60 6.05
C GLU A 103 20.41 -6.52 4.99
N GLY A 104 21.67 -6.17 4.71
CA GLY A 104 22.06 -5.19 3.71
C GLY A 104 21.63 -5.57 2.30
N GLN A 105 21.84 -6.82 1.91
CA GLN A 105 21.39 -7.33 0.61
C GLN A 105 19.86 -7.30 0.48
N LYS A 106 19.13 -7.70 1.53
CA LYS A 106 17.66 -7.63 1.55
C LYS A 106 17.15 -6.20 1.42
N ILE A 107 17.77 -5.28 2.16
CA ILE A 107 17.45 -3.85 2.11
C ILE A 107 17.70 -3.27 0.71
N GLN A 108 18.83 -3.60 0.10
CA GLN A 108 19.16 -3.10 -1.23
C GLN A 108 18.18 -3.58 -2.31
N GLN A 109 17.67 -4.82 -2.19
CA GLN A 109 16.75 -5.40 -3.16
C GLN A 109 15.29 -4.98 -2.94
N GLN A 110 14.90 -4.67 -1.69
CA GLN A 110 13.50 -4.50 -1.31
C GLN A 110 13.14 -3.10 -0.77
N ILE A 111 14.06 -2.13 -0.88
CA ILE A 111 13.77 -0.72 -0.59
C ILE A 111 13.72 0.09 -1.89
N LYS A 112 12.69 0.93 -1.99
CA LYS A 112 12.60 1.99 -2.97
C LYS A 112 12.42 3.32 -2.25
N ILE A 113 13.23 4.31 -2.60
CA ILE A 113 13.04 5.69 -2.12
C ILE A 113 11.83 6.28 -2.84
N SER A 114 10.79 6.67 -2.10
CA SER A 114 9.53 7.15 -2.67
C SER A 114 9.60 8.64 -2.98
N PHE A 115 9.84 9.48 -1.98
CA PHE A 115 9.88 10.94 -2.13
C PHE A 115 10.45 11.64 -0.89
N LYS A 116 10.82 12.92 -1.05
CA LYS A 116 11.25 13.80 0.04
C LYS A 116 10.03 14.31 0.80
N ALA A 117 10.01 14.15 2.12
CA ALA A 117 9.02 14.73 3.01
C ALA A 117 9.64 15.88 3.82
N GLY A 118 8.90 16.98 3.97
CA GLY A 118 9.27 18.08 4.87
C GLY A 118 9.82 19.34 4.20
N ALA A 119 9.74 20.46 4.94
CA ALA A 119 10.16 21.77 4.50
C ALA A 119 11.69 21.90 4.47
N LYS A 120 12.23 22.57 3.44
CA LYS A 120 13.66 22.84 3.19
C LYS A 120 14.37 23.69 4.28
N TYR A 121 13.79 23.86 5.46
CA TYR A 121 14.12 24.96 6.37
C TYR A 121 15.31 24.70 7.32
N LYS A 122 15.90 23.50 7.30
CA LYS A 122 17.19 23.20 7.94
C LYS A 122 17.96 22.27 6.99
N ASN A 123 19.28 22.20 7.08
CA ASN A 123 20.15 21.34 6.26
C ASN A 123 19.92 19.82 6.46
N SER A 124 18.70 19.40 6.78
CA SER A 124 18.28 18.03 6.95
C SER A 124 16.95 17.80 6.22
N HIS A 125 16.82 16.62 5.61
CA HIS A 125 15.63 16.22 4.85
C HIS A 125 14.97 15.02 5.53
N SER A 126 13.64 14.95 5.48
CA SER A 126 12.96 13.68 5.77
C SER A 126 12.76 12.92 4.46
N ILE A 127 12.98 11.62 4.48
CA ILE A 127 12.81 10.76 3.30
C ILE A 127 11.77 9.70 3.60
N VAL A 128 10.94 9.40 2.62
CA VAL A 128 10.00 8.28 2.68
C VAL A 128 10.57 7.13 1.86
N LEU A 129 10.62 5.96 2.49
CA LEU A 129 11.01 4.70 1.87
C LEU A 129 9.80 3.79 1.76
N ASP A 130 9.56 3.23 0.57
CA ASP A 130 8.72 2.05 0.38
C ASP A 130 9.60 0.83 0.64
N ALA A 131 9.25 0.03 1.64
CA ALA A 131 9.99 -1.17 2.02
C ALA A 131 9.03 -2.36 2.14
N SER A 132 9.50 -3.57 1.90
CA SER A 132 8.74 -4.77 2.24
C SER A 132 8.46 -4.86 3.74
N LYS A 133 7.47 -5.66 4.14
CA LYS A 133 7.13 -5.86 5.57
C LYS A 133 8.33 -6.36 6.38
N GLU A 134 9.08 -7.31 5.83
CA GLU A 134 10.27 -7.86 6.48
C GLU A 134 11.33 -6.77 6.71
N VAL A 135 11.63 -5.99 5.68
CA VAL A 135 12.63 -4.91 5.79
C VAL A 135 12.17 -3.80 6.72
N ARG A 136 10.89 -3.43 6.69
CA ARG A 136 10.32 -2.48 7.65
C ARG A 136 10.54 -2.94 9.09
N ASP A 137 10.29 -4.22 9.38
CA ASP A 137 10.42 -4.74 10.74
C ASP A 137 11.89 -4.78 11.18
N ILE A 138 12.82 -5.13 10.29
CA ILE A 138 14.28 -5.05 10.54
C ILE A 138 14.70 -3.61 10.88
N ILE A 139 14.25 -2.65 10.07
CA ILE A 139 14.60 -1.24 10.20
C ILE A 139 14.02 -0.66 11.50
N LEU A 140 12.72 -0.89 11.77
CA LEU A 140 12.07 -0.36 12.97
C LEU A 140 12.60 -0.97 14.26
N LYS A 141 13.02 -2.25 14.25
CA LYS A 141 13.63 -2.90 15.41
C LYS A 141 14.90 -2.18 15.89
N LYS A 142 15.64 -1.55 14.98
CA LYS A 142 16.88 -0.82 15.31
C LYS A 142 16.62 0.55 15.96
N SER A 143 15.38 1.07 15.90
CA SER A 143 14.92 2.36 16.47
C SER A 143 15.62 3.63 15.94
N ARG A 144 16.90 3.57 15.57
CA ARG A 144 17.71 4.65 15.02
C ARG A 144 18.55 4.15 13.84
N LEU A 145 18.77 5.01 12.86
CA LEU A 145 19.73 4.80 11.79
C LEU A 145 20.89 5.78 11.92
N PHE A 146 22.09 5.29 11.70
CA PHE A 146 23.32 6.07 11.68
C PHE A 146 23.71 6.33 10.24
N ILE A 147 23.91 7.61 9.91
CA ILE A 147 24.35 8.05 8.58
C ILE A 147 25.53 8.99 8.80
N GLY A 148 26.73 8.48 8.60
CA GLY A 148 27.96 9.21 8.88
C GLY A 148 28.09 9.47 10.38
N TRP A 149 28.01 10.75 10.75
CA TRP A 149 28.12 11.21 12.16
C TRP A 149 26.76 11.57 12.78
N ILE A 150 25.65 11.29 12.10
CA ILE A 150 24.30 11.69 12.52
C ILE A 150 23.44 10.47 12.82
N SER A 151 22.70 10.53 13.93
CA SER A 151 21.64 9.58 14.24
C SER A 151 20.29 10.12 13.75
N CYS A 152 19.62 9.35 12.91
CA CYS A 152 18.33 9.64 12.31
C CYS A 152 17.24 8.82 13.01
N ASN A 153 16.08 9.44 13.23
CA ASN A 153 14.91 8.76 13.79
C ASN A 153 14.04 8.17 12.68
N MET A 154 13.34 7.08 12.99
CA MET A 154 12.50 6.38 12.03
C MET A 154 11.11 6.17 12.57
N VAL A 155 10.12 6.36 11.71
CA VAL A 155 8.72 6.11 12.04
C VAL A 155 8.05 5.37 10.89
N ALA A 156 7.30 4.33 11.23
CA ALA A 156 6.43 3.69 10.27
C ALA A 156 5.28 4.64 9.90
N ILE A 157 5.07 4.87 8.60
CA ILE A 157 3.81 5.44 8.15
C ILE A 157 2.81 4.29 8.14
N SER A 158 2.10 4.10 9.25
CA SER A 158 0.76 3.53 9.13
C SER A 158 -0.08 4.61 8.47
N LYS A 159 -0.51 4.41 7.22
CA LYS A 159 -1.84 4.92 6.89
C LYS A 159 -2.77 4.18 7.84
N THR A 160 -3.04 4.79 8.99
CA THR A 160 -4.25 4.47 9.73
C THR A 160 -5.35 4.74 8.72
N ILE A 161 -5.92 3.68 8.18
CA ILE A 161 -7.25 3.76 7.59
C ILE A 161 -8.09 4.18 8.79
N SER A 162 -8.30 5.50 8.93
CA SER A 162 -9.15 6.04 9.97
C SER A 162 -10.51 5.38 9.80
N GLN A 163 -10.96 4.82 10.92
CA GLN A 163 -12.17 4.04 11.10
C GLN A 163 -13.42 4.77 10.63
#